data_AF-A0A6G3XH74-F1
#
_entry.id   AF-A0A6G3XH74-F1
#
_cell.length_a   1.000
_cell.length_b   1.000
_cell.length_c   1.000
_cell.angle_alpha   90.00
_cell.angle_beta   90.00
_cell.angle_gamma   90.00
#
_symmetry.space_group_name_H-M   'P 1'
#
loop_
_entity.id
_entity.type
_entity.pdbx_description
1 polymer ?
#
loop_
_entity_poly.entity_id
_entity_poly.type
_entity_poly.pdbx_seq_one_letter_code
_entity_poly.pdbx_strand_id
1 'polypeptide(L)'
;SASGGATLGYIDHGDWAGYSSLDTAGATSLTARVSSAGAGGTIEVRSGSATGPLLGSVDVAPTGGWETFTEVTTALTAGTGPLFLRFTGGAGALFDVDR
;
A
#
# COMPACT_ATOMS: atom_id res chain seq x y z
N SER A 1 -11.86 -11.17 -8.95
CA SER A 1 -11.88 -10.03 -9.86
C SER A 1 -12.30 -8.80 -9.07
N ALA A 2 -11.43 -7.82 -8.92
CA ALA A 2 -11.77 -6.48 -8.46
C ALA A 2 -11.04 -5.50 -9.38
N SER A 3 -11.79 -4.87 -10.26
CA SER A 3 -11.33 -3.94 -11.29
C SER A 3 -11.94 -2.58 -11.01
N GLY A 4 -11.11 -1.57 -10.78
CA GLY A 4 -11.43 -0.15 -10.94
C GLY A 4 -12.31 0.47 -9.87
N GLY A 5 -11.72 1.23 -8.96
CA GLY A 5 -12.41 2.27 -8.18
C GLY A 5 -12.99 1.85 -6.82
N ALA A 6 -12.51 0.77 -6.22
CA ALA A 6 -12.82 0.45 -4.84
C ALA A 6 -11.66 0.91 -3.96
N THR A 7 -11.89 1.92 -3.13
CA THR A 7 -11.04 2.20 -1.98
C THR A 7 -10.87 0.91 -1.19
N LEU A 8 -9.62 0.47 -0.99
CA LEU A 8 -9.31 -0.61 -0.06
C LEU A 8 -9.45 -0.03 1.34
N GLY A 9 -10.64 -0.18 1.93
CA GLY A 9 -10.90 0.16 3.33
C GLY A 9 -10.91 -1.08 4.23
N TYR A 10 -10.93 -0.86 5.55
CA TYR A 10 -10.78 -1.91 6.57
C TYR A 10 -9.44 -2.67 6.49
N ILE A 11 -8.35 -1.95 6.21
CA ILE A 11 -7.02 -2.54 6.21
C ILE A 11 -6.59 -2.78 7.66
N ASP A 12 -6.38 -4.06 8.00
CA ASP A 12 -5.79 -4.51 9.25
C ASP A 12 -4.31 -4.90 9.06
N HIS A 13 -3.59 -5.07 10.17
CA HIS A 13 -2.21 -5.56 10.13
C HIS A 13 -2.12 -6.92 9.43
N GLY A 14 -1.30 -7.00 8.40
CA GLY A 14 -1.02 -8.25 7.68
C GLY A 14 -1.83 -8.44 6.40
N ASP A 15 -2.82 -7.59 6.15
CA ASP A 15 -3.56 -7.57 4.89
C ASP A 15 -2.65 -7.20 3.72
N TRP A 16 -3.06 -7.62 2.52
CA TRP A 16 -2.31 -7.36 1.30
C TRP A 16 -3.22 -7.27 0.07
N ALA A 17 -2.75 -6.52 -0.94
CA ALA A 17 -3.35 -6.43 -2.26
C ALA A 17 -2.33 -6.84 -3.32
N GLY A 18 -2.69 -7.77 -4.20
CA GLY A 18 -1.84 -8.27 -5.28
C GLY A 18 -2.35 -7.82 -6.65
N TYR A 19 -1.46 -7.30 -7.49
CA TYR A 19 -1.74 -6.78 -8.82
C TYR A 19 -0.98 -7.60 -9.86
N SER A 20 -1.55 -8.73 -10.27
CA SER A 20 -0.88 -9.67 -11.18
C SER A 20 -0.58 -9.11 -12.57
N SER A 21 -1.27 -8.05 -12.99
CA SER A 21 -1.06 -7.37 -14.27
C SER A 21 -0.02 -6.25 -14.23
N LEU A 22 0.49 -5.89 -13.04
CA LEU A 22 1.50 -4.85 -12.88
C LEU A 22 2.85 -5.49 -12.57
N ASP A 23 3.79 -5.37 -13.50
CA ASP A 23 5.16 -5.82 -13.29
C ASP A 23 5.96 -4.73 -12.54
N THR A 24 6.76 -5.15 -11.57
CA THR A 24 7.66 -4.29 -10.80
C THR A 24 8.97 -3.98 -11.52
N ALA A 25 9.24 -4.66 -12.65
CA ALA A 25 10.39 -4.38 -13.49
C ALA A 25 10.36 -2.94 -14.03
N GLY A 26 11.43 -2.19 -13.78
CA GLY A 26 11.58 -0.80 -14.23
C GLY A 26 10.81 0.24 -13.39
N ALA A 27 10.04 -0.19 -12.39
CA ALA A 27 9.41 0.73 -11.44
C ALA A 27 10.47 1.35 -10.51
N THR A 28 10.43 2.67 -10.35
CA THR A 28 11.40 3.42 -9.54
C THR A 28 10.77 4.10 -8.32
N SER A 29 9.45 4.23 -8.30
CA SER A 29 8.70 4.80 -7.19
C SER A 29 7.27 4.27 -7.14
N LEU A 30 6.67 4.31 -5.96
CA LEU A 30 5.23 4.16 -5.75
C LEU A 30 4.70 5.42 -5.08
N THR A 31 3.60 5.96 -5.61
CA THR A 31 2.79 6.98 -4.94
C THR A 31 1.42 6.37 -4.66
N ALA A 32 0.94 6.51 -3.43
CA ALA A 32 -0.37 6.06 -3.02
C ALA A 32 -1.17 7.21 -2.41
N ARG A 33 -2.46 7.28 -2.72
CA ARG A 33 -3.41 8.20 -2.08
C ARG A 33 -4.08 7.51 -0.90
N VAL A 34 -3.88 8.06 0.30
CA VAL A 34 -4.22 7.42 1.58
C VAL A 34 -4.96 8.35 2.52
N SER A 35 -5.79 7.81 3.42
CA SER A 35 -6.38 8.52 4.55
C SER A 35 -6.31 7.66 5.82
N SER A 36 -6.26 8.28 7.01
CA SER A 36 -6.24 7.56 8.27
C SER A 36 -6.87 8.38 9.39
N ALA A 37 -7.93 7.84 10.00
CA ALA A 37 -8.41 8.29 11.31
C ALA A 37 -7.99 7.35 12.46
N GLY A 38 -7.22 6.30 12.14
CA GLY A 38 -6.66 5.36 13.10
C GLY A 38 -5.26 5.77 13.58
N ALA A 39 -4.43 4.77 13.89
CA ALA A 39 -3.05 4.99 14.31
C ALA A 39 -2.08 5.23 13.13
N GLY A 40 -2.55 5.08 11.89
CA GLY A 40 -1.69 5.00 10.71
C GLY A 40 -1.03 3.63 10.58
N GLY A 41 0.02 3.55 9.78
CA GLY A 41 0.81 2.33 9.57
C GLY A 41 1.81 2.47 8.43
N THR A 42 2.12 1.37 7.75
CA THR A 42 3.10 1.34 6.66
C THR A 42 2.59 0.52 5.50
N ILE A 43 2.81 1.02 4.29
CA ILE A 43 2.62 0.29 3.04
C ILE A 43 3.99 -0.24 2.61
N GLU A 44 4.11 -1.56 2.54
CA GLU A 44 5.27 -2.27 1.99
C GLU A 44 5.01 -2.63 0.52
N VAL A 45 5.93 -2.24 -0.36
CA VAL A 45 5.90 -2.59 -1.78
C VAL A 45 6.75 -3.83 -2.01
N ARG A 46 6.13 -4.91 -2.48
CA ARG A 46 6.76 -6.22 -2.62
C ARG A 46 6.63 -6.78 -4.04
N SER A 47 7.59 -7.62 -4.40
CA SER A 47 7.70 -8.23 -5.73
C SER A 47 7.34 -9.71 -5.69
N GLY A 48 6.53 -10.17 -6.65
CA GLY A 48 6.20 -11.58 -6.85
C GLY A 48 5.14 -12.15 -5.92
N SER A 49 5.18 -11.81 -4.62
CA SER A 49 4.18 -12.24 -3.62
C SER A 49 4.11 -11.27 -2.42
N ALA A 50 3.08 -11.40 -1.59
CA ALA A 50 2.92 -10.64 -0.35
C ALA A 50 4.05 -10.88 0.68
N THR A 51 4.83 -11.94 0.53
CA THR A 51 6.02 -12.24 1.36
C THR A 51 7.32 -12.18 0.56
N GLY A 52 7.25 -11.75 -0.71
CA GLY A 52 8.39 -11.63 -1.60
C GLY A 52 9.31 -10.47 -1.24
N PRO A 53 10.35 -10.22 -2.04
CA PRO A 53 11.33 -9.17 -1.78
C PRO A 53 10.67 -7.80 -1.56
N LEU A 54 11.09 -7.09 -0.51
CA LEU A 54 10.68 -5.71 -0.24
C LEU A 54 11.43 -4.79 -1.19
N LEU A 55 10.70 -4.01 -1.99
CA LEU A 55 11.23 -3.04 -2.92
C LEU A 55 11.32 -1.64 -2.33
N GLY A 56 10.40 -1.31 -1.42
CA GLY A 56 10.33 -0.03 -0.73
C GLY A 56 9.19 -0.01 0.28
N SER A 57 9.16 1.00 1.13
CA SER A 57 8.11 1.18 2.13
C SER A 57 7.81 2.65 2.33
N VAL A 58 6.57 2.96 2.74
CA VAL A 58 6.16 4.32 3.09
C VAL A 58 5.25 4.33 4.29
N ASP A 59 5.49 5.27 5.20
CA ASP A 59 4.65 5.48 6.37
C ASP A 59 3.39 6.27 6.01
N VAL A 60 2.27 5.86 6.58
CA VAL A 60 0.98 6.52 6.52
C VAL A 60 0.69 7.07 7.91
N ALA A 61 0.84 8.38 8.08
CA ALA A 61 0.49 9.07 9.33
C ALA A 61 -1.02 9.33 9.40
N PRO A 62 -1.58 9.55 10.61
CA PRO A 62 -2.95 10.04 10.77
C PRO A 62 -3.16 11.32 9.96
N THR A 63 -4.20 11.34 9.13
CA THR A 63 -4.47 12.45 8.22
C THR A 63 -5.53 13.42 8.75
N GLY A 64 -6.16 13.09 9.88
CA GLY A 64 -7.22 13.89 10.49
C GLY A 64 -8.64 13.40 10.22
N GLY A 65 -8.81 12.32 9.45
CA GLY A 65 -10.09 11.66 9.23
C GLY A 65 -10.08 10.73 8.01
N TRP A 66 -11.06 9.81 7.93
CA TRP A 66 -11.21 8.85 6.84
C TRP A 66 -11.42 9.51 5.47
N GLU A 67 -11.97 10.72 5.45
CA GLU A 67 -12.16 11.50 4.22
C GLU A 67 -11.06 12.53 3.94
N THR A 68 -10.03 12.58 4.79
CA THR A 68 -8.89 13.49 4.61
C THR A 68 -7.76 12.74 3.94
N PHE A 69 -7.67 12.83 2.61
CA PHE A 69 -6.66 12.13 1.83
C PHE A 69 -5.39 12.95 1.64
N THR A 70 -4.24 12.27 1.69
CA THR A 70 -2.93 12.78 1.29
C THR A 70 -2.25 11.80 0.35
N GLU A 71 -1.22 12.26 -0.36
CA GLU A 71 -0.32 11.38 -1.11
C GLU A 71 0.91 11.04 -0.27
N VAL A 72 1.33 9.79 -0.34
CA VAL A 72 2.59 9.29 0.21
C VAL A 72 3.39 8.64 -0.89
N THR A 73 4.71 8.83 -0.90
CA THR A 73 5.60 8.33 -1.96
C THR A 73 6.82 7.63 -1.38
N THR A 74 7.26 6.56 -2.03
CA THR A 74 8.55 5.91 -1.73
C THR A 74 9.30 5.53 -3.00
N ALA A 75 10.63 5.54 -2.91
CA ALA A 75 11.49 5.04 -3.96
C ALA A 75 11.54 3.51 -3.91
N LEU A 76 11.68 2.88 -5.07
CA LEU A 76 11.72 1.43 -5.21
C LEU A 76 13.09 0.96 -5.70
N THR A 77 13.58 -0.12 -5.10
CA THR A 77 14.64 -0.92 -5.70
C THR A 77 14.07 -1.75 -6.86
N ALA A 78 14.94 -2.20 -7.77
CA ALA A 78 14.53 -3.03 -8.89
C ALA A 78 13.83 -4.32 -8.41
N GLY A 79 12.64 -4.58 -8.96
CA GLY A 79 11.88 -5.80 -8.75
C GLY A 79 11.66 -6.57 -10.05
N THR A 80 11.03 -7.74 -9.96
CA THR A 80 10.64 -8.56 -11.10
C THR A 80 9.31 -9.26 -10.85
N GLY A 81 8.40 -9.19 -11.81
CA GLY A 81 7.10 -9.85 -11.70
C GLY A 81 6.10 -9.03 -10.89
N PRO A 82 4.98 -9.65 -10.49
CA PRO A 82 3.78 -8.93 -10.08
C PRO A 82 3.96 -8.09 -8.80
N LEU A 83 3.29 -6.94 -8.75
CA LEU A 83 3.26 -6.04 -7.60
C LEU A 83 2.37 -6.60 -6.48
N PHE A 84 2.87 -6.53 -5.25
CA PHE A 84 2.09 -6.76 -4.03
C PHE A 84 2.28 -5.57 -3.08
N LEU A 85 1.18 -5.09 -2.51
CA LEU A 85 1.19 -4.14 -1.40
C LEU A 85 0.84 -4.90 -0.13
N ARG A 86 1.68 -4.81 0.91
CA ARG A 86 1.39 -5.37 2.22
C ARG A 86 1.24 -4.25 3.23
N PHE A 87 0.23 -4.36 4.08
CA PHE A 87 -0.12 -3.33 5.04
C PHE A 87 0.26 -3.79 6.45
N THR A 88 0.95 -2.91 7.18
CA THR A 88 1.42 -3.20 8.53
C THR A 88 1.12 -2.03 9.45
N GLY A 89 0.86 -2.32 10.71
CA GLY A 89 0.55 -1.31 11.72
C GLY A 89 0.18 -1.93 13.08
N GLY A 90 -0.36 -1.11 13.97
CA GLY A 90 -0.87 -1.51 15.27
C GLY A 90 -2.22 -2.24 15.20
N ALA A 91 -2.95 -2.28 16.32
CA ALA A 91 -4.29 -2.87 16.36
C ALA A 91 -5.36 -1.87 15.87
N GLY A 92 -6.42 -2.40 15.25
CA GLY A 92 -7.52 -1.63 14.69
C GLY A 92 -7.27 -1.15 13.25
N ALA A 93 -8.27 -0.49 12.66
CA ALA A 93 -8.20 -0.01 11.29
C ALA A 93 -7.02 0.97 11.11
N LEU A 94 -6.18 0.70 10.11
CA LEU A 94 -4.94 1.43 9.91
C LEU A 94 -5.16 2.69 9.04
N PHE A 95 -5.56 2.50 7.80
CA PHE A 95 -5.74 3.54 6.78
C PHE A 95 -6.57 2.99 5.61
N ASP A 96 -7.10 3.89 4.78
CA ASP A 96 -7.70 3.54 3.49
C ASP A 96 -6.72 3.85 2.35
N VAL A 97 -6.75 3.05 1.27
CA VAL A 97 -5.98 3.29 0.04
C VAL A 97 -6.94 3.44 -1.15
N ASP A 98 -6.88 4.57 -1.84
CA ASP A 98 -7.76 4.88 -2.97
C ASP A 98 -7.16 4.47 -4.33
N ARG A 99 -5.88 4.79 -4.55
CA ARG A 99 -5.14 4.48 -5.80
C ARG A 99 -3.63 4.60 -5.61
#